data_AF-A0A8X6L734-F1
#
_entry.id   AF-A0A8X6L734-F1
#
_cell.length_a   1.000
_cell.length_b   1.000
_cell.length_c   1.000
_cell.angle_alpha   90.00
_cell.angle_beta   90.00
_cell.angle_gamma   90.00
#
_symmetry.space_group_name_H-M   'P 1'
#
loop_
_entity.id
_entity.type
_entity.pdbx_description
1 polymer ?
#
loop_
_entity_poly.entity_id
_entity_poly.type
_entity_poly.pdbx_seq_one_letter_code
_entity_poly.pdbx_strand_id
1 'polypeptide(L)'
;MTPALALMIAAFLVLPVISSGPLWNSTLDPPINACERHWWTNLLYINNFWDSEDYCLIHTWYLAALMQFHIMGIIILLLSFRWPSFWHISGTCYCNW
;
A
#
# COMPACT_ATOMS: atom_id res chain seq x y z
N MET A 1 -10.58 -0.21 -0.21
CA MET A 1 -9.46 -0.83 -0.97
C MET A 1 -8.82 -1.96 -0.17
N THR A 2 -8.62 -1.76 1.14
CA THR A 2 -8.16 -2.75 2.12
C THR A 2 -8.82 -4.14 2.05
N PRO A 3 -10.17 -4.30 1.99
CA PRO A 3 -10.76 -5.65 2.00
C PRO A 3 -10.43 -6.44 0.74
N ALA A 4 -10.34 -5.78 -0.42
CA ALA A 4 -9.97 -6.44 -1.67
C ALA A 4 -8.50 -6.89 -1.65
N LEU A 5 -7.59 -6.06 -1.14
CA LEU A 5 -6.18 -6.42 -0.99
C LEU A 5 -6.00 -7.62 -0.05
N ALA A 6 -6.67 -7.61 1.11
CA ALA A 6 -6.61 -8.69 2.08
C ALA A 6 -7.12 -10.03 1.50
N LEU A 7 -8.22 -9.98 0.73
CA LEU A 7 -8.75 -11.15 0.04
C LEU A 7 -7.78 -11.70 -1.01
N MET A 8 -7.12 -10.83 -1.79
CA MET A 8 -6.14 -11.26 -2.78
C MET A 8 -4.93 -11.93 -2.11
N ILE A 9 -4.37 -11.33 -1.06
CA ILE A 9 -3.25 -11.92 -0.30
C ILE A 9 -3.66 -13.28 0.29
N ALA A 10 -4.85 -13.37 0.89
CA ALA A 10 -5.37 -14.63 1.42
C ALA A 10 -5.54 -15.69 0.32
N ALA A 11 -6.03 -15.31 -0.86
CA ALA A 11 -6.13 -16.21 -1.99
C ALA A 11 -4.75 -16.75 -2.41
N PHE A 12 -3.72 -15.90 -2.50
CA PHE A 12 -2.36 -16.33 -2.84
C PHE A 12 -1.72 -17.26 -1.79
N LEU A 13 -2.06 -17.09 -0.51
CA LEU A 13 -1.63 -18.02 0.55
C LEU A 13 -2.37 -19.36 0.49
N VAL A 14 -3.63 -19.38 0.02
CA VAL A 14 -4.45 -20.60 -0.07
C VAL A 14 -4.23 -21.35 -1.40
N LEU A 15 -3.85 -20.66 -2.48
CA LEU A 15 -3.55 -21.23 -3.79
C LEU A 15 -2.66 -22.47 -3.78
N PRO A 16 -1.51 -22.53 -3.07
CA PRO A 16 -0.67 -23.73 -3.04
C PRO A 16 -1.31 -24.93 -2.34
N VAL A 17 -2.35 -24.73 -1.52
CA VAL A 17 -3.06 -25.81 -0.82
C VAL A 17 -4.14 -26.44 -1.70
N ILE A 18 -4.74 -25.65 -2.59
CA ILE A 18 -5.92 -26.06 -3.37
C ILE A 18 -5.60 -26.57 -4.77
N SER A 19 -4.43 -26.26 -5.32
CA SER A 19 -4.12 -26.57 -6.71
C SER A 19 -2.62 -26.76 -6.93
N SER A 20 -2.28 -27.66 -7.84
CA SER A 20 -0.92 -27.99 -8.24
C SER A 20 -0.91 -28.28 -9.73
N GLY A 21 0.08 -27.78 -10.47
CA GLY A 21 0.16 -27.91 -11.92
C GLY A 21 1.59 -27.83 -12.47
N PRO A 22 1.81 -28.22 -13.73
CA PRO A 22 3.16 -28.31 -14.32
C PRO A 22 3.86 -26.96 -14.50
N LEU A 23 3.12 -25.85 -14.49
CA LEU A 23 3.64 -24.48 -14.61
C LEU A 23 3.89 -23.79 -13.24
N TRP A 24 3.57 -24.45 -12.12
CA TRP A 24 3.63 -23.83 -10.78
C TRP A 24 5.03 -23.34 -10.42
N ASN A 25 6.02 -24.21 -10.61
CA ASN A 25 7.40 -23.98 -10.15
C ASN A 25 8.09 -22.78 -10.83
N SER A 26 7.66 -22.44 -12.05
CA SER A 26 8.28 -21.36 -12.83
C SER A 26 7.51 -20.04 -12.74
N THR A 27 6.20 -20.07 -12.51
CA THR A 27 5.34 -18.88 -12.62
C THR A 27 4.72 -18.46 -11.28
N LEU A 28 4.40 -19.42 -10.41
CA LEU A 28 3.65 -19.16 -9.18
C LEU A 28 4.53 -19.25 -7.93
N ASP A 29 5.56 -20.09 -7.91
CA ASP A 29 6.43 -20.22 -6.73
C ASP A 29 7.16 -18.92 -6.36
N PRO A 30 7.73 -18.12 -7.29
CA PRO A 30 8.37 -16.85 -6.91
C PRO A 30 7.43 -15.87 -6.20
N PRO A 31 6.24 -15.51 -6.74
CA PRO A 31 5.34 -14.58 -6.05
C PRO A 31 4.70 -15.17 -4.79
N ILE A 32 4.43 -16.49 -4.74
CA ILE A 32 3.89 -17.15 -3.53
C ILE A 32 4.90 -17.06 -2.39
N ASN A 33 6.17 -17.40 -2.65
CA ASN A 33 7.24 -17.34 -1.64
C ASN A 33 7.49 -15.91 -1.15
N ALA A 34 7.47 -14.93 -2.06
CA ALA A 34 7.56 -13.51 -1.69
C ALA A 34 6.36 -13.08 -0.83
N CYS A 35 5.15 -13.56 -1.16
CA CYS A 35 3.94 -13.26 -0.40
C CYS A 35 3.96 -13.86 1.01
N GLU A 36 4.42 -15.09 1.18
CA GLU A 36 4.53 -15.73 2.50
C GLU A 36 5.47 -14.97 3.45
N ARG A 37 6.52 -14.32 2.90
CA ARG A 37 7.47 -13.52 3.68
C ARG A 37 6.95 -12.10 3.98
N HIS A 38 6.25 -11.49 3.03
CA HIS A 38 5.91 -10.07 3.04
C HIS A 38 4.40 -9.78 3.11
N TRP A 39 3.51 -10.74 3.39
CA TRP A 39 2.06 -10.50 3.47
C TRP A 39 1.69 -9.43 4.50
N TRP A 40 2.39 -9.40 5.64
CA TRP A 40 2.14 -8.46 6.73
C TRP A 40 2.56 -7.02 6.37
N THR A 41 3.65 -6.83 5.61
CA THR A 41 4.08 -5.50 5.16
C THR A 41 3.12 -4.91 4.13
N ASN A 42 2.55 -5.76 3.27
CA ASN A 42 1.52 -5.37 2.31
C ASN A 42 0.20 -4.98 3.01
N LEU A 43 -0.17 -5.64 4.11
CA LEU A 43 -1.34 -5.26 4.93
C LEU A 43 -1.15 -3.93 5.66
N LEU A 44 0.07 -3.66 6.12
CA LEU A 44 0.42 -2.41 6.81
C LEU A 44 0.73 -1.25 5.84
N TYR A 45 0.67 -1.48 4.52
CA TYR A 45 1.02 -0.49 3.49
C TYR A 45 2.45 0.08 3.61
N ILE A 46 3.38 -0.72 4.15
CA ILE A 46 4.81 -0.36 4.30
C ILE A 46 5.69 -1.13 3.30
N ASN A 47 5.09 -1.86 2.36
CA ASN A 47 5.82 -2.66 1.39
C ASN A 47 6.73 -1.83 0.44
N ASN A 48 6.58 -0.50 0.39
CA ASN A 48 7.50 0.39 -0.37
C ASN A 48 8.88 0.56 0.28
N PHE A 49 9.06 0.16 1.55
CA PHE A 49 10.35 0.27 2.24
C PHE A 49 11.23 -0.97 2.09
N TRP A 50 10.70 -2.04 1.51
CA TRP A 50 11.40 -3.30 1.27
C TRP A 50 11.77 -3.43 -0.22
N ASP A 51 12.72 -4.30 -0.52
CA ASP A 51 13.33 -4.42 -1.84
C ASP A 51 12.30 -4.64 -2.96
N SER A 52 12.53 -3.99 -4.10
CA SER A 52 11.54 -3.88 -5.19
C SER A 52 11.30 -5.19 -5.93
N GLU A 53 12.09 -6.23 -5.66
CA GLU A 53 12.03 -7.52 -6.34
C GLU A 53 11.09 -8.52 -5.65
N ASP A 54 10.67 -8.28 -4.40
CA ASP A 54 9.89 -9.23 -3.59
C ASP A 54 8.42 -8.79 -3.39
N TYR A 55 7.74 -8.34 -4.44
CA TYR A 55 6.31 -8.02 -4.36
C TYR A 55 5.43 -9.28 -4.45
N CYS A 56 4.51 -9.42 -3.50
CA CYS A 56 3.44 -10.43 -3.59
C CYS A 56 2.55 -10.20 -4.82
N LEU A 57 2.07 -8.95 -5.00
CA LEU A 57 1.40 -8.49 -6.22
C LEU A 57 2.03 -7.17 -6.66
N ILE A 58 2.28 -7.03 -7.96
CA ILE A 58 2.80 -5.79 -8.55
C ILE A 58 1.90 -4.57 -8.32
N HIS A 59 0.65 -4.71 -7.89
CA HIS A 59 -0.21 -3.56 -7.61
C HIS A 59 -0.08 -3.04 -6.18
N THR A 60 0.53 -3.79 -5.25
CA THR A 60 0.57 -3.41 -3.84
C THR A 60 1.45 -2.19 -3.57
N TRP A 61 2.53 -1.98 -4.33
CA TRP A 61 3.38 -0.78 -4.21
C TRP A 61 2.61 0.52 -4.47
N TYR A 62 1.74 0.51 -5.49
CA TYR A 62 0.93 1.67 -5.85
C TYR A 62 -0.13 1.96 -4.78
N LEU A 63 -0.79 0.91 -4.29
CA LEU A 63 -1.75 1.01 -3.18
C LEU A 63 -1.11 1.56 -1.90
N ALA A 64 0.10 1.12 -1.56
CA ALA A 64 0.85 1.64 -0.42
C ALA A 64 1.21 3.11 -0.57
N ALA A 65 1.70 3.52 -1.75
CA ALA A 65 2.00 4.92 -2.04
C ALA A 65 0.77 5.82 -1.89
N LEU A 66 -0.39 5.38 -2.39
CA LEU A 66 -1.65 6.12 -2.24
C LEU A 66 -2.04 6.34 -0.77
N MET A 67 -1.91 5.32 0.08
CA MET A 67 -2.22 5.45 1.50
C MET A 67 -1.28 6.42 2.21
N GLN A 68 0.02 6.41 1.85
CA GLN A 68 1.01 7.35 2.38
C GLN A 68 0.70 8.79 1.97
N PHE A 69 0.37 9.03 0.70
CA PHE A 69 -0.06 10.36 0.24
C PHE A 69 -1.37 10.82 0.88
N HIS A 70 -2.30 9.89 1.12
CA HIS A 70 -3.55 10.21 1.81
C HIS A 70 -3.30 10.66 3.26
N ILE A 71 -2.45 9.93 4.00
CA ILE A 71 -2.06 10.30 5.37
C ILE A 71 -1.31 11.63 5.38
N MET A 72 -0.32 11.82 4.49
CA MET A 72 0.39 13.10 4.37
C MET A 72 -0.55 14.26 4.04
N GLY A 73 -1.50 14.06 3.13
CA GLY A 73 -2.52 15.05 2.78
C GLY A 73 -3.37 15.44 3.99
N ILE A 74 -3.85 14.48 4.78
CA ILE A 74 -4.61 14.75 6.01
C ILE A 74 -3.76 15.54 7.02
N ILE A 75 -2.49 15.18 7.22
CA ILE A 75 -1.58 15.90 8.13
C ILE A 75 -1.40 17.35 7.68
N ILE A 76 -1.15 17.58 6.40
CA ILE A 76 -1.00 18.94 5.84
C ILE A 76 -2.30 19.74 6.02
N LEU A 77 -3.46 19.14 5.76
CA LEU A 77 -4.76 19.78 5.96
C LEU A 77 -4.98 20.14 7.43
N LEU A 78 -4.73 19.22 8.37
CA LEU A 78 -4.88 19.48 9.81
C LEU A 78 -3.91 20.56 10.31
N LEU A 79 -2.66 20.56 9.84
CA LEU A 79 -1.71 21.62 10.13
C LEU A 79 -2.16 22.96 9.55
N SER A 80 -2.75 22.95 8.35
CA SER A 80 -3.32 24.14 7.72
C SER A 80 -4.45 24.75 8.54
N PHE A 81 -5.39 23.93 9.01
CA PHE A 81 -6.46 24.38 9.91
C PHE A 81 -5.94 24.85 11.28
N ARG A 82 -4.84 24.30 11.77
CA ARG A 82 -4.30 24.66 13.08
C ARG A 82 -3.47 25.94 13.05
N TRP A 83 -2.76 26.25 11.97
CA TRP A 83 -1.84 27.41 11.84
C TRP A 83 -2.25 28.36 10.70
N PRO A 84 -3.42 29.02 10.76
CA PRO A 84 -3.87 29.94 9.71
C PRO A 84 -2.92 31.14 9.52
N SER A 85 -2.15 31.51 10.56
CA SER A 85 -1.16 32.59 10.51
C SER A 85 0.02 32.32 9.56
N PHE A 86 0.38 31.04 9.34
CA PHE A 86 1.44 30.66 8.40
C PHE A 86 1.01 30.89 6.94
N TRP A 87 -0.26 30.63 6.63
CA TRP A 87 -0.85 30.82 5.29
C TRP A 87 -1.08 32.28 4.93
N HIS A 88 -1.20 33.15 5.93
CA HIS A 88 -1.27 34.60 5.74
C HIS A 88 0.03 35.20 5.16
N ILE A 89 1.18 34.54 5.39
CA ILE A 89 2.49 34.98 4.88
C ILE A 89 2.75 34.45 3.46
N SER A 90 2.19 33.29 3.10
CA SER A 90 2.32 32.68 1.76
C SER A 90 1.32 33.20 0.72
N GLY A 91 0.56 34.26 1.03
CA GLY A 91 -0.39 34.90 0.10
C GLY A 91 -1.56 34.01 -0.33
N THR A 92 -1.75 32.86 0.31
CA THR A 92 -2.83 31.92 0.01
C THR A 92 -4.02 32.28 0.90
N CYS A 93 -4.84 33.21 0.39
CA CYS A 93 -6.06 33.68 1.01
C CYS A 93 -7.04 32.51 1.18
N TYR A 94 -7.00 31.83 2.33
CA TYR A 94 -8.09 30.96 2.76
C TYR A 94 -9.23 31.88 3.19
N CYS A 95 -10.10 32.23 2.24
CA CYS A 95 -11.37 32.88 2.51
C CYS A 95 -12.13 32.08 3.56
N ASN A 96 -12.46 32.76 4.66
CA ASN A 96 -13.43 32.35 5.66
C ASN A 96 -14.71 31.82 4.99
N TRP A 97 -15.18 30.67 5.45
CA TRP A 97 -16.61 30.42 5.61
C TRP A 97 -16.99 30.74 7.04
#